data_AF-A0A382BE65-F1
#
_entry.id   AF-A0A382BE65-F1
#
_cell.length_a   1.000
_cell.length_b   1.000
_cell.length_c   1.000
_cell.angle_alpha   90.00
_cell.angle_beta   90.00
_cell.angle_gamma   90.00
#
_symmetry.space_group_name_H-M   'P 1'
#
loop_
_entity.id
_entity.type
_entity.pdbx_description
1 polymer ?
#
loop_
_entity_poly.entity_id
_entity_poly.type
_entity_poly.pdbx_seq_one_letter_code
_entity_poly.pdbx_strand_id
1 'polypeptide(L)' 'MLKEKDKIFNNLYGDESYSLTGAKGRGDWDQTNNLIKKGSEWIIEE' A
#
# COMPACT_ATOMS: atom_id res chain seq x y z
N MET A 1 14.69 4.24 16.40
CA MET A 1 13.34 4.70 16.02
C MET A 1 13.12 4.40 14.54
N LEU A 2 11.93 3.93 14.16
CA LEU A 2 11.58 3.63 12.77
C LEU A 2 11.52 4.93 11.95
N LYS A 3 12.02 4.95 10.71
CA LYS A 3 11.94 6.14 9.86
C LYS A 3 10.52 6.27 9.31
N GLU A 4 10.07 7.50 9.06
CA GLU A 4 8.74 7.77 8.48
C GLU A 4 8.49 6.96 7.20
N LYS A 5 9.48 6.88 6.30
CA LYS A 5 9.40 6.12 5.05
C LYS A 5 9.28 4.60 5.23
N ASP A 6 9.61 4.08 6.41
CA ASP A 6 9.54 2.65 6.72
C ASP A 6 8.20 2.30 7.41
N LYS A 7 7.32 3.30 7.65
CA LYS A 7 5.97 3.08 8.18
C LYS A 7 5.03 2.64 7.06
N ILE A 8 4.32 1.54 7.30
CA ILE A 8 3.28 1.03 6.39
C ILE A 8 2.03 1.94 6.42
N PHE A 9 1.62 2.39 7.61
CA PHE A 9 0.47 3.28 7.78
C PHE A 9 0.91 4.75 7.82
N ASN A 10 1.12 5.34 6.65
CA ASN A 10 1.63 6.71 6.50
C ASN A 10 0.58 7.81 6.73
N ASN A 11 -0.71 7.57 6.48
CA ASN A 11 -1.81 8.51 6.74
C ASN A 11 -2.69 8.08 7.94
N LEU A 12 -2.06 7.60 9.02
CA LEU A 12 -2.80 7.07 10.18
C LEU A 12 -3.67 8.12 10.88
N TYR A 13 -3.22 9.38 10.89
CA TYR A 13 -3.93 10.49 11.56
C TYR A 13 -4.91 11.24 10.64
N GLY A 14 -4.92 10.94 9.34
CA GLY A 14 -5.83 11.57 8.39
C GLY A 14 -5.44 12.99 7.97
N ASP A 15 -4.16 13.35 8.08
CA ASP A 15 -3.62 14.64 7.62
C ASP A 15 -3.78 14.81 6.09
N GLU A 16 -3.84 13.70 5.35
CA GLU A 16 -4.11 13.67 3.91
C GLU A 16 -5.49 13.06 3.57
N SER A 17 -5.97 13.29 2.35
CA SER A 17 -7.26 12.78 1.88
C SER A 17 -7.36 11.25 1.96
N TYR A 18 -8.47 10.76 2.51
CA TYR A 18 -8.84 9.33 2.54
C TYR A 18 -9.45 8.83 1.22
N SER A 19 -9.63 9.72 0.23
CA SER A 19 -10.21 9.36 -1.06
C SER A 19 -9.34 8.35 -1.84
N LEU A 20 -9.94 7.66 -2.82
CA LEU A 20 -9.21 6.75 -3.71
C LEU A 20 -8.02 7.44 -4.40
N THR A 21 -8.21 8.70 -4.82
CA THR A 21 -7.13 9.48 -5.45
C THR A 21 -5.99 9.73 -4.47
N GLY A 22 -6.30 10.09 -3.22
CA GLY A 22 -5.30 10.25 -2.16
C GLY A 22 -4.57 8.94 -1.84
N ALA A 23 -5.31 7.82 -1.76
CA ALA A 23 -4.76 6.49 -1.54
C ALA A 23 -3.78 6.09 -2.65
N LYS A 24 -4.17 6.23 -3.92
CA LYS A 24 -3.28 5.99 -5.07
C LYS A 24 -2.02 6.85 -5.03
N GLY A 25 -2.11 8.10 -4.56
CA GLY A 25 -0.96 8.99 -4.40
C GLY A 25 0.06 8.49 -3.37
N ARG A 26 -0.38 7.73 -2.36
CA ARG A 26 0.49 7.14 -1.32
C ARG A 26 1.07 5.78 -1.66
N GLY A 27 0.73 5.24 -2.85
CA GLY A 27 1.12 3.89 -3.27
C GLY A 27 0.08 2.80 -2.95
N ASP A 28 -1.06 3.15 -2.36
CA ASP A 28 -2.16 2.19 -2.18
C ASP A 28 -2.69 1.79 -3.57
N TRP A 29 -3.10 0.52 -3.71
CA TRP A 29 -3.52 -0.07 -4.99
C TRP A 29 -2.46 -0.17 -6.10
N ASP A 30 -1.20 0.18 -5.81
CA ASP A 30 -0.12 0.07 -6.80
C ASP A 30 0.12 -1.39 -7.20
N GLN A 31 0.27 -1.62 -8.51
CA GLN A 31 0.53 -2.92 -9.13
C GLN A 31 -0.34 -4.11 -8.68
N THR A 32 -1.50 -3.86 -8.07
CA THR A 32 -2.39 -4.90 -7.53
C THR A 32 -2.78 -5.97 -8.57
N ASN A 33 -2.99 -5.57 -9.82
CA ASN A 33 -3.24 -6.52 -10.91
C ASN A 33 -2.05 -7.48 -11.14
N ASN A 34 -0.82 -7.00 -11.01
CA ASN A 34 0.37 -7.85 -11.15
C ASN A 34 0.50 -8.81 -9.98
N LEU A 35 0.22 -8.36 -8.75
CA LEU A 35 0.20 -9.23 -7.57
C LEU A 35 -0.83 -10.35 -7.72
N ILE A 36 -2.06 -10.04 -8.14
CA ILE A 36 -3.12 -11.03 -8.38
C ILE A 36 -2.67 -12.05 -9.44
N LYS A 37 -2.03 -11.61 -10.52
CA LYS A 37 -1.54 -12.49 -11.59
C LYS A 37 -0.46 -13.47 -11.15
N LYS A 38 0.26 -13.21 -10.06
CA LYS A 38 1.28 -14.14 -9.54
C LYS A 38 0.68 -15.40 -8.91
N GLY A 39 -0.61 -15.40 -8.61
CA GLY A 39 -1.31 -16.56 -8.04
C GLY A 39 -1.22 -16.64 -6.52
N SER A 40 -2.11 -17.44 -5.92
CA SER A 40 -2.23 -17.58 -4.47
C SER A 40 -1.00 -18.20 -3.83
N GLU A 41 -0.42 -19.22 -4.48
CA GLU A 41 0.75 -19.93 -3.95
C GLU A 41 1.92 -18.97 -3.78
N TRP A 42 2.22 -18.17 -4.81
CA TRP A 42 3.28 -17.17 -4.74
C TRP A 42 3.01 -16.12 -3.65
N ILE A 43 1.77 -15.64 -3.50
CA ILE A 43 1.42 -14.66 -2.46
C ILE A 43 1.63 -15.22 -1.04
N ILE A 44 1.42 -16.52 -0.83
CA ILE A 44 1.59 -17.16 0.48
C ILE A 44 3.09 -17.33 0.84
N GLU A 45 3.97 -17.43 -0.15
CA GLU A 45 5.41 -17.65 0.05
C GLU A 45 6.21 -16.38 0.39
N GLU A 46 5.69 -15.19 0.10
CA GLU A 46 6.35 -13.89 0.34
C GLU A 46 6.10 -13.33 1.74
#